data_AF-A0A9X9T881-F1
#
_entry.id   AF-A0A9X9T881-F1
#
_cell.length_a   1.000
_cell.length_b   1.000
_cell.length_c   1.000
_cell.angle_alpha   90.00
_cell.angle_beta   90.00
_cell.angle_gamma   90.00
#
_symmetry.space_group_name_H-M   'P 1'
#
loop_
_entity.id
_entity.type
_entity.pdbx_description
1 polymer ?
#
loop_
_entity_poly.entity_id
_entity_poly.type
_entity_poly.pdbx_seq_one_letter_code
_entity_poly.pdbx_strand_id
1 'polypeptide(L)'
;MTDGNEQVSIFQWFLILVFGLLLVVAVAAIVFVILVPAEGEHYTDFYILGKDGIAADYPERIHIGEPETIIVGVHNHEYRDITYLMEIYLLNQTTENNEVIINSMEPLDRFRVSLEHDQHEELVYTFIVDKTGYNRLEFLLFDENAPPDQVMGKDRINANYRDLYLSIQIEE
;
A
#
# COMPACT_ATOMS: atom_id res chain seq x y z
N MET A 1 -58.28 -44.90 -2.16
CA MET A 1 -57.67 -43.98 -3.16
C MET A 1 -57.64 -42.58 -2.55
N THR A 2 -56.75 -42.33 -1.60
CA THR A 2 -56.58 -41.02 -0.93
C THR A 2 -55.12 -40.70 -0.57
N ASP A 3 -54.19 -41.60 -0.84
CA ASP A 3 -52.78 -41.52 -0.40
C ASP A 3 -51.91 -40.62 -1.32
N GLY A 4 -52.26 -40.54 -2.62
CA GLY A 4 -51.47 -39.79 -3.61
C GLY A 4 -51.50 -38.26 -3.45
N ASN A 5 -52.59 -37.70 -2.92
CA ASN A 5 -52.73 -36.24 -2.79
C ASN A 5 -52.02 -35.69 -1.55
N GLU A 6 -51.96 -36.48 -0.47
CA GLU A 6 -51.22 -36.11 0.74
C GLU A 6 -49.71 -36.16 0.50
N GLN A 7 -49.20 -37.17 -0.21
CA GLN A 7 -47.79 -37.24 -0.57
C GLN A 7 -47.34 -36.09 -1.49
N VAL A 8 -48.16 -35.71 -2.47
CA VAL A 8 -47.85 -34.55 -3.35
C VAL A 8 -47.82 -33.24 -2.55
N SER A 9 -48.75 -33.05 -1.60
CA SER A 9 -48.79 -31.88 -0.72
C SER A 9 -47.56 -31.80 0.19
N ILE A 10 -47.17 -32.90 0.83
CA ILE A 10 -45.99 -32.96 1.70
C ILE A 10 -44.71 -32.68 0.90
N PHE A 11 -44.60 -33.23 -0.30
CA PHE A 11 -43.46 -32.99 -1.19
C PHE A 11 -43.36 -31.52 -1.63
N GLN A 12 -44.49 -30.88 -1.94
CA GLN A 12 -44.53 -29.46 -2.27
C GLN A 12 -44.09 -28.57 -1.11
N TRP A 13 -44.60 -28.83 0.11
CA TRP A 13 -44.19 -28.09 1.31
C TRP A 13 -42.71 -28.26 1.62
N PHE A 14 -42.19 -29.48 1.45
CA PHE A 14 -40.76 -29.76 1.59
C PHE A 14 -39.92 -28.95 0.60
N LEU A 15 -40.31 -28.91 -0.68
CA LEU A 15 -39.62 -28.12 -1.69
C LEU A 15 -39.63 -26.62 -1.37
N ILE A 16 -40.76 -26.08 -0.91
CA ILE A 16 -40.87 -24.67 -0.51
C ILE A 16 -39.95 -24.35 0.66
N LEU A 17 -39.87 -25.23 1.66
CA LEU A 17 -38.96 -25.05 2.81
C LEU A 17 -37.50 -25.08 2.39
N VAL A 18 -37.11 -26.03 1.54
CA VAL A 18 -35.74 -26.13 1.01
C VAL A 18 -35.40 -24.90 0.18
N PHE A 19 -36.30 -24.48 -0.71
CA PHE A 19 -36.09 -23.29 -1.54
C PHE A 19 -35.98 -22.02 -0.68
N GLY A 20 -36.84 -21.87 0.33
CA GLY A 20 -36.77 -20.75 1.27
C GLY A 20 -35.45 -20.73 2.03
N LEU A 21 -34.98 -21.88 2.52
CA LEU A 21 -33.68 -22.00 3.18
C LEU A 21 -32.53 -21.62 2.23
N LEU A 22 -32.55 -22.11 0.98
CA LEU A 22 -31.54 -21.77 -0.02
C LEU A 22 -31.53 -20.27 -0.33
N LEU A 23 -32.69 -19.63 -0.37
CA LEU A 23 -32.81 -18.19 -0.60
C LEU A 23 -32.19 -17.39 0.56
N VAL A 24 -32.46 -17.80 1.81
CA VAL A 24 -31.84 -17.20 3.00
C VAL A 24 -30.31 -17.37 2.96
N VAL A 25 -29.83 -18.58 2.65
CA VAL A 25 -28.39 -18.84 2.54
C VAL A 25 -27.75 -18.02 1.42
N ALA A 26 -28.41 -17.87 0.27
CA ALA A 26 -27.90 -17.07 -0.84
C ALA A 26 -27.79 -15.59 -0.46
N VAL A 27 -28.82 -15.03 0.19
CA VAL A 27 -28.78 -13.65 0.68
C VAL A 27 -27.68 -13.47 1.73
N ALA A 28 -27.56 -14.41 2.68
CA ALA A 28 -26.51 -14.38 3.69
C ALA A 28 -25.10 -14.45 3.07
N ALA A 29 -24.92 -15.28 2.03
CA ALA A 29 -23.65 -15.37 1.31
C ALA A 29 -23.30 -14.06 0.58
N ILE A 30 -24.28 -13.38 -0.04
CA ILE A 30 -24.06 -12.07 -0.67
C ILE A 30 -23.65 -11.03 0.38
N VAL A 31 -24.36 -10.97 1.51
CA VAL A 31 -24.01 -10.08 2.62
C VAL A 31 -22.60 -10.40 3.16
N PHE A 32 -22.27 -11.67 3.30
CA PHE A 32 -20.95 -12.10 3.74
C PHE A 32 -19.85 -11.64 2.79
N VAL A 33 -20.01 -11.81 1.47
CA VAL A 33 -19.03 -11.36 0.46
C VAL A 33 -18.84 -9.84 0.50
N ILE A 34 -19.89 -9.07 0.74
CA ILE A 34 -19.80 -7.60 0.84
C ILE A 34 -19.07 -7.18 2.13
N LEU A 35 -19.29 -7.89 3.24
CA LEU A 35 -18.73 -7.52 4.55
C LEU A 35 -17.34 -8.12 4.83
N VAL A 36 -17.01 -9.23 4.17
CA VAL A 36 -15.77 -9.98 4.34
C VAL A 36 -15.15 -10.18 2.95
N PRO A 37 -14.46 -9.15 2.43
CA PRO A 37 -13.63 -9.25 1.24
C PRO A 37 -12.61 -10.39 1.33
N ALA A 38 -12.25 -10.96 0.17
CA ALA A 38 -11.36 -12.11 0.10
C ALA A 38 -9.92 -11.75 0.46
N GLU A 39 -9.22 -12.65 1.16
CA GLU A 39 -7.78 -12.49 1.44
C GLU A 39 -7.01 -12.33 0.13
N GLY A 40 -6.32 -11.18 -0.03
CA GLY A 40 -5.57 -10.83 -1.23
C GLY A 40 -6.22 -9.77 -2.14
N GLU A 41 -7.48 -9.37 -1.89
CA GLU A 41 -8.11 -8.23 -2.60
C GLU A 41 -7.87 -6.87 -1.92
N HIS A 42 -7.29 -6.89 -0.72
CA HIS A 42 -6.86 -5.70 0.00
C HIS A 42 -5.43 -5.35 -0.39
N TYR A 43 -5.23 -4.16 -0.93
CA TYR A 43 -3.89 -3.66 -1.22
C TYR A 43 -3.86 -2.14 -1.10
N THR A 44 -2.66 -1.59 -1.02
CA THR A 44 -2.44 -0.16 -1.14
C THR A 44 -1.58 0.08 -2.37
N ASP A 45 -2.01 1.00 -3.24
CA ASP A 45 -1.13 1.50 -4.30
C ASP A 45 -0.22 2.57 -3.71
N PHE A 46 1.08 2.38 -3.92
CA PHE A 46 2.11 3.32 -3.53
C PHE A 46 2.95 3.60 -4.77
N TYR A 47 3.04 4.86 -5.18
CA TYR A 47 3.68 5.25 -6.43
C TYR A 47 4.39 6.61 -6.34
N ILE A 48 5.30 6.85 -7.28
CA ILE A 48 6.00 8.13 -7.44
C ILE A 48 5.73 8.64 -8.84
N LEU A 49 5.50 9.94 -8.98
CA LEU A 49 5.44 10.67 -10.23
C LEU A 49 6.53 11.75 -10.24
N GLY A 50 7.00 12.11 -11.43
CA GLY A 50 7.83 13.30 -11.61
C GLY A 50 7.01 14.58 -11.38
N LYS A 51 7.70 15.73 -11.43
CA LYS A 51 7.13 17.06 -11.17
C LYS A 51 5.88 17.40 -11.99
N ASP A 52 5.74 16.82 -13.19
CA ASP A 52 4.65 17.09 -14.12
C ASP A 52 3.44 16.14 -13.91
N GLY A 53 3.44 15.32 -12.85
CA GLY A 53 2.34 14.40 -12.53
C GLY A 53 2.29 13.17 -13.44
N ILE A 54 3.42 12.81 -14.04
CA ILE A 54 3.55 11.61 -14.89
C ILE A 54 4.60 10.68 -14.30
N ALA A 55 4.46 9.38 -14.57
CA ALA A 55 5.41 8.35 -14.14
C ALA A 55 6.70 8.35 -14.99
N ALA A 56 7.29 9.53 -15.17
CA ALA A 56 8.48 9.81 -15.95
C ALA A 56 9.16 11.07 -15.38
N ASP A 57 10.35 11.40 -15.90
CA ASP A 57 11.10 12.61 -15.55
C ASP A 57 11.36 12.75 -14.04
N TYR A 58 11.69 11.63 -13.40
CA TYR A 58 12.17 11.59 -12.03
C TYR A 58 13.55 12.29 -11.91
N PRO A 59 13.88 12.89 -10.76
CA PRO A 59 15.20 13.47 -10.54
C PRO A 59 16.28 12.38 -10.56
N GLU A 60 17.08 12.33 -11.63
CA GLU A 60 18.23 11.43 -11.73
C GLU A 60 19.53 12.09 -11.27
N ARG A 61 19.67 13.40 -11.52
CA ARG A 61 20.83 14.20 -11.12
C ARG A 61 20.37 15.35 -10.24
N ILE A 62 20.88 15.39 -9.03
CA ILE A 62 20.53 16.38 -8.02
C ILE A 62 21.74 17.25 -7.77
N HIS A 63 21.59 18.56 -7.92
CA HIS A 63 22.66 19.51 -7.61
C HIS A 63 22.52 19.99 -6.17
N ILE A 64 23.64 20.10 -5.46
CA ILE A 64 23.62 20.55 -4.07
C ILE A 64 22.99 21.94 -3.96
N GLY A 65 22.07 22.10 -3.01
CA GLY A 65 21.38 23.37 -2.76
C GLY A 65 20.28 23.72 -3.77
N GLU A 66 20.10 22.93 -4.84
CA GLU A 66 18.99 23.10 -5.77
C GLU A 66 17.77 22.28 -5.33
N PRO A 67 16.54 22.84 -5.44
CA PRO A 67 15.33 22.14 -5.08
C PRO A 67 14.91 21.15 -6.17
N GLU A 68 14.66 19.92 -5.78
CA GLU A 68 14.05 18.88 -6.62
C GLU A 68 12.61 18.62 -6.17
N THR A 69 11.74 18.24 -7.11
CA THR A 69 10.33 17.99 -6.82
C THR A 69 9.86 16.67 -7.41
N ILE A 70 9.14 15.92 -6.58
CA ILE A 70 8.48 14.67 -6.92
C ILE A 70 7.08 14.66 -6.31
N ILE A 71 6.24 13.76 -6.78
CA ILE A 71 4.92 13.54 -6.22
C ILE A 71 4.86 12.10 -5.74
N VAL A 72 4.46 11.89 -4.49
CA VAL A 72 4.30 10.55 -3.92
C VAL A 72 2.84 10.30 -3.63
N GLY A 73 2.27 9.26 -4.21
CA GLY A 73 0.86 8.93 -4.10
C GLY A 73 0.62 7.67 -3.29
N VAL A 74 -0.44 7.69 -2.48
CA VAL A 74 -0.95 6.54 -1.73
C VAL A 74 -2.44 6.39 -2.04
N HIS A 75 -2.91 5.21 -2.43
CA HIS A 75 -4.33 4.89 -2.63
C HIS A 75 -4.68 3.65 -1.82
N ASN A 76 -5.61 3.81 -0.88
CA ASN A 76 -6.05 2.77 0.02
C ASN A 76 -7.14 1.88 -0.60
N HIS A 77 -6.82 0.63 -0.96
CA HIS A 77 -7.79 -0.40 -1.34
C HIS A 77 -7.94 -1.48 -0.25
N GLU A 78 -7.80 -1.12 1.03
CA GLU A 78 -7.76 -2.06 2.14
C GLU A 78 -9.14 -2.30 2.78
N TYR A 79 -10.22 -1.78 2.18
CA TYR A 79 -11.62 -1.88 2.66
C TYR A 79 -11.85 -1.38 4.09
N ARG A 80 -10.92 -0.61 4.62
CA ARG A 80 -10.97 0.01 5.94
C ARG A 80 -10.13 1.27 5.96
N ASP A 81 -10.39 2.12 6.94
CA ASP A 81 -9.56 3.29 7.17
C ASP A 81 -8.18 2.84 7.66
N ILE A 82 -7.12 3.39 7.05
CA ILE A 82 -5.74 3.14 7.45
C ILE A 82 -5.02 4.46 7.65
N THR A 83 -4.25 4.54 8.74
CA THR A 83 -3.27 5.62 8.93
C THR A 83 -1.90 5.13 8.52
N TYR A 84 -1.40 5.66 7.41
CA TYR A 84 -0.07 5.37 6.91
C TYR A 84 0.97 6.33 7.48
N LEU A 85 2.18 5.81 7.63
CA LEU A 85 3.38 6.59 7.89
C LEU A 85 4.31 6.46 6.69
N MET A 86 4.49 7.55 5.97
CA MET A 86 5.46 7.64 4.88
C MET A 86 6.76 8.25 5.39
N GLU A 87 7.89 7.66 5.02
CA GLU A 87 9.22 8.16 5.35
C GLU A 87 10.09 8.20 4.10
N ILE A 88 10.91 9.23 4.01
CA ILE A 88 11.81 9.45 2.88
C ILE A 88 13.24 9.52 3.40
N TYR A 89 14.14 8.75 2.80
CA TYR A 89 15.53 8.65 3.21
C TYR A 89 16.49 8.83 2.03
N LEU A 90 17.64 9.44 2.29
CA LEU A 90 18.83 9.32 1.44
C LEU A 90 19.64 8.12 1.89
N LEU A 91 19.97 7.24 0.96
CA LEU A 91 20.80 6.07 1.19
C LEU A 91 22.10 6.15 0.39
N ASN A 92 23.20 5.78 1.05
CA ASN A 92 24.41 5.36 0.38
C ASN A 92 24.45 3.84 0.46
N GLN A 93 24.36 3.18 -0.69
CA GLN A 93 24.51 1.74 -0.74
C GLN A 93 25.56 1.30 -1.76
N THR A 94 26.15 0.16 -1.48
CA THR A 94 27.04 -0.54 -2.39
C THR A 94 26.60 -1.98 -2.54
N THR A 95 26.87 -2.56 -3.70
CA THR A 95 26.63 -3.99 -3.94
C THR A 95 27.96 -4.72 -3.88
N GLU A 96 28.11 -5.63 -2.91
CA GLU A 96 29.28 -6.49 -2.76
C GLU A 96 28.83 -7.95 -2.73
N ASN A 97 29.46 -8.82 -3.52
CA ASN A 97 29.12 -10.26 -3.58
C ASN A 97 27.62 -10.57 -3.79
N ASN A 98 26.94 -9.78 -4.63
CA ASN A 98 25.48 -9.85 -4.86
C ASN A 98 24.61 -9.50 -3.63
N GLU A 99 25.19 -8.93 -2.58
CA GLU A 99 24.46 -8.41 -1.43
C GLU A 99 24.47 -6.87 -1.43
N VAL A 100 23.32 -6.28 -1.11
CA VAL A 100 23.17 -4.83 -0.91
C VAL A 100 23.59 -4.47 0.51
N ILE A 101 24.57 -3.59 0.63
CA ILE A 101 25.09 -3.05 1.89
C ILE A 101 24.70 -1.57 1.98
N ILE A 102 24.02 -1.20 3.07
CA ILE A 102 23.65 0.19 3.36
C ILE A 102 24.77 0.80 4.21
N ASN A 103 25.53 1.70 3.61
CA ASN A 103 26.67 2.38 4.25
C ASN A 103 26.21 3.58 5.11
N SER A 104 25.18 4.29 4.66
CA SER A 104 24.59 5.43 5.38
C SER A 104 23.10 5.54 5.05
N MET A 105 22.33 6.06 6.01
CA MET A 105 20.90 6.32 5.90
C MET A 105 20.60 7.65 6.61
N GLU A 106 20.18 8.67 5.87
CA GLU A 106 19.84 10.00 6.38
C GLU A 106 18.35 10.28 6.16
N PRO A 107 17.57 10.55 7.22
CA PRO A 107 16.16 10.90 7.08
C PRO A 107 16.01 12.25 6.39
N LEU A 108 15.16 12.32 5.38
CA LEU A 108 14.77 13.58 4.76
C LEU A 108 13.47 14.12 5.35
N ASP A 109 12.40 13.31 5.34
CA ASP A 109 11.10 13.75 5.84
C ASP A 109 10.20 12.56 6.22
N ARG A 110 9.11 12.88 6.92
CA ARG A 110 8.13 11.93 7.44
C ARG A 110 6.73 12.54 7.42
N PHE A 111 5.79 11.83 6.81
CA PHE A 111 4.40 12.24 6.66
C PHE A 111 3.44 11.19 7.23
N ARG A 112 2.35 11.66 7.82
CA ARG A 112 1.24 10.80 8.25
C ARG A 112 0.00 11.17 7.46
N VAL A 113 -0.68 10.16 6.94
CA VAL A 113 -1.94 10.33 6.20
C VAL A 113 -2.93 9.26 6.62
N SER A 114 -4.15 9.67 6.95
CA SER A 114 -5.26 8.76 7.22
C SER A 114 -6.18 8.75 6.02
N LEU A 115 -6.36 7.58 5.41
CA LEU A 115 -7.16 7.39 4.20
C LEU A 115 -8.32 6.44 4.50
N GLU A 116 -9.53 6.86 4.15
CA GLU A 116 -10.69 5.97 4.09
C GLU A 116 -10.50 4.92 2.98
N HIS A 117 -11.34 3.88 2.97
CA HIS A 117 -11.36 2.94 1.85
C HIS A 117 -11.62 3.65 0.52
N ASP A 118 -10.84 3.29 -0.49
CA ASP A 118 -10.83 3.84 -1.85
C ASP A 118 -10.42 5.33 -1.93
N GLN A 119 -9.93 5.91 -0.83
CA GLN A 119 -9.35 7.25 -0.83
C GLN A 119 -7.88 7.21 -1.27
N HIS A 120 -7.47 8.23 -2.04
CA HIS A 120 -6.08 8.47 -2.40
C HIS A 120 -5.64 9.87 -1.97
N GLU A 121 -4.34 10.01 -1.75
CA GLU A 121 -3.67 11.30 -1.51
C GLU A 121 -2.36 11.33 -2.30
N GLU A 122 -2.10 12.46 -2.96
CA GLU A 122 -0.82 12.75 -3.63
C GLU A 122 -0.11 13.89 -2.90
N LEU A 123 1.10 13.62 -2.43
CA LEU A 123 1.95 14.61 -1.78
C LEU A 123 2.97 15.15 -2.78
N VAL A 124 2.87 16.44 -3.09
CA VAL A 124 3.94 17.16 -3.79
C VAL A 124 5.07 17.43 -2.79
N TYR A 125 6.20 16.76 -2.98
CA TYR A 125 7.34 16.83 -2.09
C TYR A 125 8.53 17.52 -2.80
N THR A 126 8.88 18.70 -2.30
CA THR A 126 10.05 19.46 -2.74
C THR A 126 11.13 19.39 -1.69
N PHE A 127 12.34 18.98 -2.07
CA PHE A 127 13.46 18.78 -1.16
C PHE A 127 14.76 19.34 -1.72
N ILE A 128 15.70 19.62 -0.82
CA ILE A 128 17.04 20.10 -1.14
C ILE A 128 18.04 19.17 -0.47
N VAL A 129 19.08 18.77 -1.20
CA VAL A 129 20.18 17.97 -0.66
C VAL A 129 21.40 18.86 -0.44
N ASP A 130 22.04 18.73 0.73
CA ASP A 130 23.14 19.60 1.15
C ASP A 130 24.52 18.92 1.08
N LYS A 131 24.57 17.62 0.78
CA LYS A 131 25.79 16.79 0.78
C LYS A 131 25.79 15.77 -0.35
N THR A 132 26.96 15.53 -0.91
CA THR A 132 27.21 14.41 -1.82
C THR A 132 27.32 13.10 -1.05
N GLY A 133 27.45 11.99 -1.80
CA GLY A 133 27.76 10.68 -1.23
C GLY A 133 26.54 9.81 -0.98
N TYR A 134 25.33 10.24 -1.35
CA TYR A 134 24.16 9.37 -1.44
C TYR A 134 23.88 9.02 -2.90
N ASN A 135 23.34 7.82 -3.13
CA ASN A 135 23.08 7.31 -4.47
C ASN A 135 21.67 6.73 -4.65
N ARG A 136 20.84 6.81 -3.61
CA ARG A 136 19.45 6.39 -3.66
C ARG A 136 18.57 7.28 -2.78
N LEU A 137 17.38 7.59 -3.29
CA LEU A 137 16.25 8.12 -2.55
C LEU A 137 15.28 6.96 -2.28
N GLU A 138 15.04 6.65 -1.01
CA GLU A 138 14.21 5.53 -0.56
C GLU A 138 12.93 6.06 0.08
N PHE A 139 11.80 5.45 -0.29
CA PHE A 139 10.48 5.79 0.21
C PHE A 139 9.90 4.57 0.89
N LEU A 140 9.61 4.70 2.18
CA LEU A 140 9.03 3.64 2.98
C LEU A 140 7.62 4.04 3.37
N LEU A 141 6.66 3.19 3.05
CA LEU A 141 5.29 3.30 3.54
C LEU A 141 5.10 2.23 4.60
N PHE A 142 4.74 2.65 5.81
CA PHE A 142 4.28 1.77 6.87
C PHE A 142 2.78 1.92 7.03
N ASP A 143 2.11 0.82 7.36
CA ASP A 143 0.75 0.83 7.87
C ASP A 143 0.76 1.29 9.35
N GLU A 144 -0.24 0.87 10.12
CA GLU A 144 -0.36 1.18 11.54
C GLU A 144 0.78 0.59 12.41
N ASN A 145 1.66 -0.25 11.84
CA ASN A 145 2.70 -1.01 12.54
C ASN A 145 4.13 -0.58 12.19
N ALA A 146 4.39 0.73 12.08
CA ALA A 146 5.76 1.22 11.91
C ALA A 146 6.66 0.85 13.12
N PRO A 147 7.87 0.27 12.93
CA PRO A 147 8.78 0.06 14.03
C PRO A 147 9.25 1.36 14.68
N PRO A 148 9.78 1.29 15.92
CA PRO A 148 10.33 2.44 16.63
C PRO A 148 11.47 3.13 15.88
N ASP A 149 11.62 4.45 16.08
CA ASP A 149 12.63 5.30 15.43
C ASP A 149 14.09 4.84 15.63
N GLN A 150 14.36 3.97 16.61
CA GLN A 150 15.69 3.39 16.83
C GLN A 150 16.05 2.29 15.81
N VAL A 151 15.05 1.70 15.15
CA VAL A 151 15.27 0.69 14.10
C VAL A 151 15.66 1.43 12.82
N MET A 152 16.85 1.15 12.30
CA MET A 152 17.43 1.83 11.15
C MET A 152 18.07 0.84 10.17
N GLY A 153 18.45 1.32 8.99
CA GLY A 153 19.12 0.54 7.96
C GLY A 153 18.23 -0.58 7.41
N LYS A 154 18.83 -1.75 7.19
CA LYS A 154 18.14 -2.88 6.53
C LYS A 154 16.92 -3.36 7.31
N ASP A 155 16.98 -3.35 8.64
CA ASP A 155 15.86 -3.79 9.48
C ASP A 155 14.65 -2.84 9.37
N ARG A 156 14.91 -1.54 9.22
CA ARG A 156 13.85 -0.54 9.01
C ARG A 156 13.20 -0.68 7.64
N ILE A 157 14.01 -0.86 6.60
CA ILE A 157 13.54 -1.08 5.23
C ILE A 157 12.75 -2.39 5.16
N ASN A 158 13.23 -3.48 5.76
CA ASN A 158 12.53 -4.78 5.73
C ASN A 158 11.20 -4.79 6.50
N ALA A 159 10.99 -3.82 7.40
CA ALA A 159 9.76 -3.68 8.15
C ALA A 159 8.69 -2.85 7.40
N ASN A 160 8.96 -2.45 6.15
CA ASN A 160 8.01 -1.69 5.35
C ASN A 160 6.72 -2.48 5.07
N TYR A 161 5.64 -1.75 4.82
CA TYR A 161 4.45 -2.30 4.20
C TYR A 161 4.55 -2.27 2.66
N ARG A 162 5.02 -1.14 2.14
CA ARG A 162 5.44 -0.95 0.74
C ARG A 162 6.70 -0.10 0.71
N ASP A 163 7.56 -0.33 -0.27
CA ASP A 163 8.73 0.51 -0.53
C ASP A 163 8.84 0.86 -2.01
N LEU A 164 9.46 2.01 -2.27
CA LEU A 164 9.87 2.47 -3.60
C LEU A 164 11.24 3.12 -3.49
N TYR A 165 11.96 3.17 -4.60
CA TYR A 165 13.23 3.88 -4.64
C TYR A 165 13.51 4.53 -5.99
N LEU A 166 14.30 5.59 -5.96
CA LEU A 166 14.93 6.21 -7.11
C LEU A 166 16.45 6.16 -6.96
N SER A 167 17.13 5.70 -7.99
CA SER A 167 18.59 5.85 -8.09
C SER A 167 18.90 7.29 -8.46
N ILE A 168 19.81 7.92 -7.72
CA ILE A 168 20.17 9.33 -7.90
C ILE A 168 21.68 9.52 -7.96
N GLN A 169 22.13 10.58 -8.60
CA GLN A 169 23.50 11.06 -8.56
C GLN A 169 23.50 12.49 -8.02
N ILE A 170 24.26 12.74 -6.95
CA ILE A 170 24.37 14.08 -6.36
C ILE A 170 25.67 14.73 -6.82
N GLU A 171 25.54 15.92 -7.42
CA GLU A 171 26.63 16.72 -7.97
C GLU A 171 26.78 18.04 -7.21
N GLU A 172 27.98 18.63 -7.26
CA GLU A 172 28.30 19.94 -6.67
C GLU A 172 27.75 21.10 -7.49
#